data_AF-A0A4R1RJ28-F1
#
_entry.id   AF-A0A4R1RJ28-F1
#
_cell.length_a   1.000
_cell.length_b   1.000
_cell.length_c   1.000
_cell.angle_alpha   90.00
_cell.angle_beta   90.00
_cell.angle_gamma   90.00
#
_symmetry.space_group_name_H-M   'P 1'
#
loop_
_entity.id
_entity.type
_entity.pdbx_description
1 polymer ?
#
loop_
_entity_poly.entity_id
_entity_poly.type
_entity_poly.pdbx_seq_one_letter_code
_entity_poly.pdbx_strand_id
1 'polypeptide(L)'
;MEREVVITGDGSSTIHLPEWDEQYHSKHGAIQEAYHVFVKHGLHHFCEKTNSCSNVTPSTGKVKEVKEQIAILEIGFGTGLNAFITLLESEKLGIEINYTGVEGYPVVSNEILQLNYPKQLKAEEKESLFKRMHDFSWDEKHSVLNTFSLTKQKKFFSEITDKNLYNLIYFDAFGARVQPELWTETIFLKMYDALKQNGVLVTYAAKGSVRRAMQTVGFMVEKLPGPPGKREMLRATK
;
A
#
# COMPACT_ATOMS: atom_id res chain seq x y z
N MET A 1 -13.07 -18.11 -9.81
CA MET A 1 -13.08 -16.83 -10.53
C MET A 1 -11.94 -16.86 -11.51
N GLU A 2 -12.24 -16.59 -12.77
CA GLU A 2 -11.22 -16.47 -13.81
C GLU A 2 -10.34 -15.23 -13.57
N ARG A 3 -9.04 -15.34 -13.86
CA ARG A 3 -8.03 -14.30 -13.64
C ARG A 3 -7.13 -14.22 -14.86
N GLU A 4 -7.00 -13.03 -15.42
CA GLU A 4 -6.21 -12.80 -16.63
C GLU A 4 -5.10 -11.78 -16.36
N VAL A 5 -3.85 -12.10 -16.71
CA VAL A 5 -2.76 -11.12 -16.61
C VAL A 5 -2.74 -10.26 -17.87
N VAL A 6 -2.88 -8.96 -17.70
CA VAL A 6 -2.94 -7.98 -18.80
C VAL A 6 -1.92 -6.87 -18.61
N ILE A 7 -1.50 -6.22 -19.70
CA ILE A 7 -0.56 -5.09 -19.68
C ILE A 7 -1.31 -3.77 -19.55
N THR A 8 -0.86 -2.92 -18.64
CA THR A 8 -1.40 -1.58 -18.39
C THR A 8 -0.67 -0.51 -19.21
N GLY A 9 -1.19 0.72 -19.19
CA GLY A 9 -0.68 1.85 -19.98
C GLY A 9 0.76 2.27 -19.68
N ASP A 10 1.34 1.85 -18.55
CA ASP A 10 2.74 2.13 -18.21
C ASP A 10 3.69 0.93 -18.49
N GLY A 11 3.19 -0.13 -19.12
CA GLY A 11 3.94 -1.35 -19.43
C GLY A 11 3.99 -2.38 -18.30
N SER A 12 3.54 -2.02 -17.09
CA SER A 12 3.37 -2.96 -15.99
C SER A 12 2.13 -3.84 -16.16
N SER A 13 2.17 -5.01 -15.54
CA SER A 13 1.09 -6.00 -15.57
C SER A 13 0.09 -5.78 -14.45
N THR A 14 -1.16 -6.18 -14.67
CA THR A 14 -2.20 -6.26 -13.64
C THR A 14 -3.00 -7.54 -13.84
N ILE A 15 -3.69 -7.99 -12.81
CA ILE A 15 -4.62 -9.11 -12.91
C ILE A 15 -6.03 -8.53 -13.12
N HIS A 16 -6.69 -8.95 -14.18
CA HIS A 16 -8.07 -8.64 -14.51
C HIS A 16 -9.00 -9.75 -14.03
N LEU A 17 -10.14 -9.36 -13.46
CA LEU A 17 -11.24 -10.21 -13.02
C LEU A 17 -12.44 -9.96 -13.96
N PRO A 18 -12.60 -10.75 -15.04
CA PRO A 18 -13.65 -10.51 -16.04
C PRO A 18 -15.07 -10.49 -15.45
N GLU A 19 -15.32 -11.35 -14.46
CA GLU A 19 -16.62 -11.43 -13.78
C GLU A 19 -17.02 -10.12 -13.07
N TRP A 20 -16.04 -9.32 -12.65
CA TRP A 20 -16.26 -8.05 -11.95
C TRP A 20 -16.06 -6.83 -12.86
N ASP A 21 -15.49 -7.03 -14.06
CA ASP A 21 -14.94 -5.97 -14.89
C ASP A 21 -14.06 -5.04 -14.03
N GLU A 22 -13.12 -5.64 -13.29
CA GLU A 22 -12.27 -4.95 -12.32
C GLU A 22 -10.85 -5.52 -12.39
N GLN A 23 -9.85 -4.69 -12.12
CA GLN A 23 -8.45 -5.09 -12.09
C GLN A 23 -7.85 -4.86 -10.71
N TYR A 24 -6.81 -5.62 -10.36
CA TYR A 24 -6.05 -5.41 -9.12
C TYR A 24 -5.40 -4.02 -9.06
N HIS A 25 -4.99 -3.51 -10.21
CA HIS A 25 -4.39 -2.17 -10.39
C HIS A 25 -4.93 -1.51 -11.65
N SER A 26 -4.92 -0.17 -11.70
CA SER A 26 -5.41 0.60 -12.85
C SER A 26 -4.80 0.16 -14.18
N LYS A 27 -5.68 -0.01 -15.17
CA LYS A 27 -5.30 -0.23 -16.58
C LYS A 27 -4.50 0.93 -17.19
N HIS A 28 -4.55 2.13 -16.61
CA HIS A 28 -3.76 3.28 -17.08
C HIS A 28 -2.28 3.20 -16.66
N GLY A 29 -1.94 2.35 -15.70
CA GLY A 29 -0.58 2.13 -15.24
C GLY A 29 -0.56 1.70 -13.77
N ALA A 30 -0.23 0.43 -13.49
CA ALA A 30 -0.22 -0.08 -12.12
C ALA A 30 0.90 0.54 -11.29
N ILE A 31 2.11 0.63 -11.85
CA ILE A 31 3.26 1.24 -11.18
C ILE A 31 3.06 2.74 -10.99
N GLN A 32 2.54 3.44 -12.01
CA GLN A 32 2.26 4.87 -11.91
C GLN A 32 1.21 5.19 -10.84
N GLU A 33 0.14 4.40 -10.75
CA GLU A 33 -0.84 4.53 -9.66
C GLU A 33 -0.19 4.28 -8.30
N ALA A 34 0.57 3.19 -8.15
CA ALA A 34 1.19 2.83 -6.88
C ALA A 34 2.17 3.91 -6.37
N TYR A 35 3.04 4.42 -7.24
CA TYR A 35 3.93 5.52 -6.89
C TYR A 35 3.17 6.82 -6.57
N HIS A 36 2.11 7.13 -7.31
CA HIS A 36 1.37 8.37 -7.09
C HIS A 36 0.56 8.31 -5.80
N VAL A 37 -0.23 7.26 -5.60
CA VAL A 37 -1.18 7.16 -4.48
C VAL A 37 -0.47 6.80 -3.18
N PHE A 38 0.27 5.69 -3.18
CA PHE A 38 0.78 5.08 -1.95
C PHE A 38 2.16 5.63 -1.57
N VAL A 39 3.07 5.77 -2.53
CA VAL A 39 4.42 6.28 -2.24
C VAL A 39 4.44 7.80 -2.05
N LYS A 40 4.09 8.57 -3.09
CA LYS A 40 4.18 10.03 -3.06
C LYS A 40 3.23 10.65 -2.04
N HIS A 41 1.93 10.33 -2.12
CA HIS A 41 0.94 10.95 -1.23
C HIS A 41 0.79 10.23 0.12
N GLY A 42 1.36 9.03 0.27
CA GLY A 42 1.42 8.28 1.53
C GLY A 42 2.80 8.34 2.18
N LEU A 43 3.73 7.47 1.76
CA LEU A 43 5.04 7.29 2.41
C LEU A 43 5.86 8.58 2.45
N HIS A 44 6.10 9.21 1.30
CA HIS A 44 6.89 10.45 1.20
C HIS A 44 6.22 11.59 1.97
N HIS A 45 4.90 11.74 1.84
CA HIS A 45 4.16 12.72 2.64
C HIS A 45 4.32 12.50 4.16
N PHE A 46 4.19 11.26 4.63
CA PHE A 46 4.36 10.94 6.05
C PHE A 46 5.78 11.27 6.51
N CYS A 47 6.77 10.77 5.76
CA CYS A 47 8.20 11.05 5.94
C CYS A 47 8.52 12.54 6.09
N GLU A 48 7.98 13.38 5.19
CA GLU A 48 8.16 14.84 5.20
C GLU A 48 7.52 15.47 6.43
N LYS A 49 6.28 15.08 6.75
CA LYS A 49 5.52 15.62 7.88
C LYS A 49 6.17 15.33 9.23
N THR A 50 6.77 14.16 9.39
CA THR A 50 7.38 13.71 10.65
C THR A 50 8.89 13.96 10.71
N ASN A 51 9.52 14.43 9.63
CA ASN A 51 10.97 14.50 9.47
C ASN A 51 11.68 13.14 9.70
N SER A 52 10.97 12.02 9.53
CA SER A 52 11.50 10.66 9.75
C SER A 52 12.48 10.22 8.66
N CYS A 53 12.43 10.85 7.49
CA CYS A 53 13.20 10.46 6.31
C CYS A 53 14.13 11.60 5.90
N SER A 54 15.03 11.99 6.81
CA SER A 54 16.00 13.06 6.58
C SER A 54 17.36 12.47 6.20
N ASN A 55 17.63 12.37 4.88
CA ASN A 55 18.98 12.19 4.32
C ASN A 55 19.50 13.49 3.66
N VAL A 56 19.05 14.67 4.10
CA VAL A 56 19.61 15.95 3.64
C VAL A 56 19.74 16.95 4.79
N THR A 57 20.94 17.02 5.36
CA THR A 57 21.56 18.29 5.75
C THR A 57 23.03 18.25 5.31
N PRO A 58 23.44 19.00 4.28
CA PRO A 58 24.82 19.42 4.14
C PRO A 58 24.99 20.70 4.96
N SER A 59 25.63 20.62 6.14
CA SER A 59 26.44 21.71 6.74
C SER A 59 26.65 21.58 8.26
N THR A 60 25.98 20.68 8.98
CA THR A 60 26.28 20.47 10.41
C THR A 60 26.49 18.99 10.66
N GLY A 61 27.72 18.62 11.03
CA GLY A 61 28.19 17.24 11.25
C GLY A 61 27.54 16.51 12.43
N LYS A 62 26.21 16.50 12.50
CA LYS A 62 25.44 15.67 13.43
C LYS A 62 24.74 14.57 12.65
N VAL A 63 25.29 13.36 12.76
CA VAL A 63 24.63 12.13 12.35
C VAL A 63 23.36 11.99 13.19
N LYS A 64 22.18 12.06 12.56
CA LYS A 64 20.91 11.86 13.25
C LYS A 64 20.71 10.34 13.40
N GLU A 65 21.16 9.78 14.51
CA GLU A 65 20.96 8.36 14.90
C GLU A 65 19.51 8.10 15.36
N VAL A 66 18.52 8.45 14.55
CA VAL A 66 17.15 7.98 14.78
C VAL A 66 16.62 7.40 13.48
N LYS A 67 16.83 6.09 13.29
CA LYS A 67 16.04 5.29 12.36
C LYS A 67 14.65 5.14 12.97
N GLU A 68 13.77 6.10 12.75
CA GLU A 68 12.37 5.92 13.12
C GLU A 68 11.78 4.80 12.24
N GLN A 69 11.32 3.73 12.88
CA GLN A 69 10.66 2.63 12.21
C GLN A 69 9.24 3.06 11.82
N ILE A 70 8.92 2.99 10.53
CA ILE A 70 7.58 3.28 10.00
C ILE A 70 6.80 1.97 9.88
N ALA A 71 5.69 1.87 10.61
CA ALA A 71 4.78 0.74 10.50
C ALA A 71 3.70 1.02 9.45
N ILE A 72 3.57 0.16 8.45
CA ILE A 72 2.62 0.29 7.35
C ILE A 72 1.66 -0.90 7.37
N LEU A 73 0.36 -0.63 7.22
CA LEU A 73 -0.67 -1.63 6.98
C LEU A 73 -1.23 -1.45 5.56
N GLU A 74 -1.20 -2.51 4.77
CA GLU A 74 -1.86 -2.59 3.48
C GLU A 74 -3.14 -3.42 3.57
N ILE A 75 -4.23 -2.84 3.08
CA ILE A 75 -5.52 -3.47 2.95
C ILE A 75 -5.62 -3.99 1.53
N GLY A 76 -5.40 -5.29 1.34
CA GLY A 76 -5.31 -5.94 0.04
C GLY A 76 -3.85 -6.13 -0.38
N PHE A 77 -3.15 -7.12 0.18
CA PHE A 77 -1.77 -7.44 -0.24
C PHE A 77 -1.71 -7.80 -1.74
N GLY A 78 -2.75 -8.46 -2.26
CA GLY A 78 -2.95 -8.68 -3.69
C GLY A 78 -1.73 -9.21 -4.43
N THR A 79 -1.27 -8.44 -5.42
CA THR A 79 -0.14 -8.79 -6.27
C THR A 79 1.22 -8.49 -5.65
N GLY A 80 1.27 -7.93 -4.43
CA GLY A 80 2.50 -7.53 -3.75
C GLY A 80 3.17 -6.27 -4.32
N LEU A 81 2.52 -5.55 -5.25
CA LEU A 81 3.12 -4.39 -5.93
C LEU A 81 3.50 -3.27 -4.96
N ASN A 82 2.57 -2.82 -4.11
CA ASN A 82 2.86 -1.71 -3.18
C ASN A 82 3.90 -2.13 -2.15
N ALA A 83 3.84 -3.36 -1.65
CA ALA A 83 4.84 -3.91 -0.74
C ALA A 83 6.24 -3.93 -1.39
N PHE A 84 6.35 -4.40 -2.65
CA PHE A 84 7.61 -4.46 -3.37
C PHE A 84 8.17 -3.07 -3.67
N ILE A 85 7.34 -2.14 -4.14
CA ILE A 85 7.76 -0.74 -4.34
C ILE A 85 8.21 -0.13 -3.01
N THR A 86 7.48 -0.35 -1.92
CA THR A 86 7.82 0.18 -0.59
C THR A 86 9.13 -0.39 -0.07
N LEU A 87 9.43 -1.66 -0.36
CA LEU A 87 10.72 -2.28 -0.07
C LEU A 87 11.85 -1.58 -0.83
N LEU A 88 11.68 -1.30 -2.13
CA LEU A 88 12.67 -0.55 -2.91
C LEU A 88 12.86 0.86 -2.38
N GLU A 89 11.78 1.53 -1.97
CA GLU A 89 11.83 2.88 -1.40
C GLU A 89 12.49 2.90 -0.01
N SER A 90 12.32 1.86 0.82
CA SER A 90 12.94 1.81 2.14
C SER A 90 14.48 1.80 2.05
N GLU A 91 15.04 1.07 1.09
CA GLU A 91 16.48 1.10 0.81
C GLU A 91 16.94 2.47 0.32
N LYS A 92 16.24 3.06 -0.66
CA LYS A 92 16.61 4.38 -1.22
C LYS A 92 16.58 5.49 -0.16
N LEU A 93 15.59 5.45 0.72
CA LEU A 93 15.41 6.44 1.78
C LEU A 93 16.24 6.13 3.03
N GLY A 94 16.78 4.92 3.16
CA GLY A 94 17.55 4.48 4.33
C GLY A 94 16.70 4.37 5.61
N ILE A 95 15.40 4.11 5.48
CA ILE A 95 14.44 4.05 6.59
C ILE A 95 14.04 2.61 6.86
N GLU A 96 13.69 2.32 8.12
CA GLU A 96 13.21 0.99 8.49
C GLU A 96 11.69 0.92 8.38
N ILE A 97 11.19 -0.04 7.59
CA ILE A 97 9.76 -0.26 7.39
C ILE A 97 9.34 -1.61 7.96
N ASN A 98 8.31 -1.59 8.81
CA ASN A 98 7.58 -2.77 9.25
C ASN A 98 6.26 -2.85 8.47
N TYR A 99 6.21 -3.68 7.44
CA TYR A 99 5.09 -3.78 6.52
C TYR A 99 4.17 -4.95 6.89
N THR A 100 2.88 -4.68 7.02
CA THR A 100 1.84 -5.70 7.20
C THR A 100 0.87 -5.66 6.02
N GLY A 101 0.74 -6.75 5.27
CA GLY A 101 -0.27 -6.89 4.23
C GLY A 101 -1.39 -7.83 4.67
N VAL A 102 -2.64 -7.39 4.60
CA VAL A 102 -3.82 -8.24 4.90
C VAL A 102 -4.47 -8.67 3.59
N GLU A 103 -4.79 -9.96 3.48
CA GLU A 103 -5.40 -10.53 2.28
C GLU A 103 -6.35 -11.68 2.63
N GLY A 104 -7.58 -11.62 2.13
CA GLY A 104 -8.56 -12.70 2.30
C GLY A 104 -8.41 -13.82 1.27
N TYR A 105 -8.01 -13.46 0.04
CA TYR A 105 -7.94 -14.36 -1.11
C TYR A 105 -6.61 -14.23 -1.86
N PRO A 106 -5.52 -14.80 -1.32
CA PRO A 106 -4.19 -14.67 -1.91
C PRO A 106 -4.12 -15.04 -3.40
N VAL A 107 -3.34 -14.26 -4.14
CA VAL A 107 -3.01 -14.54 -5.55
C VAL A 107 -2.17 -15.81 -5.63
N VAL A 108 -2.48 -16.70 -6.59
CA VAL A 108 -1.79 -17.99 -6.70
C VAL A 108 -0.43 -17.82 -7.38
N SER A 109 0.54 -18.67 -7.05
CA SER A 109 1.93 -18.53 -7.52
C SER A 109 2.07 -18.47 -9.05
N ASN A 110 1.24 -19.20 -9.80
CA ASN A 110 1.19 -19.11 -11.27
C ASN A 110 0.97 -17.67 -11.75
N GLU A 111 -0.02 -16.98 -11.18
CA GLU A 111 -0.36 -15.61 -11.55
C GLU A 111 0.77 -14.65 -11.19
N ILE A 112 1.39 -14.82 -10.02
CA ILE A 112 2.55 -14.03 -9.58
C ILE A 112 3.73 -14.14 -10.54
N LEU A 113 4.01 -15.35 -11.06
CA LEU A 113 5.12 -15.58 -11.99
C LEU A 113 4.96 -14.86 -13.33
N GLN A 114 3.73 -14.50 -13.69
CA GLN A 114 3.44 -13.75 -14.92
C GLN A 114 3.59 -12.23 -14.73
N LEU A 115 3.75 -11.76 -13.49
CA LEU A 115 3.87 -10.34 -13.18
C LEU A 115 5.28 -9.82 -13.49
N ASN A 116 5.33 -8.75 -14.27
CA ASN A 116 6.57 -8.15 -14.78
C ASN A 116 7.13 -7.00 -13.90
N TYR A 117 6.73 -6.91 -12.63
CA TYR A 117 7.08 -5.77 -11.77
C TYR A 117 8.59 -5.56 -11.61
N PRO A 118 9.41 -6.59 -11.32
CA PRO A 118 10.85 -6.40 -11.19
C PRO A 118 11.48 -5.77 -12.44
N LYS A 119 11.09 -6.25 -13.63
CA LYS A 119 11.56 -5.70 -14.91
C LYS A 119 11.10 -4.25 -15.14
N GLN A 120 9.82 -3.95 -14.93
CA GLN A 120 9.29 -2.60 -15.18
C GLN A 120 9.79 -1.58 -14.16
N LEU A 121 10.12 -2.01 -12.96
CA LEU A 121 10.76 -1.20 -11.91
C LEU A 121 12.29 -1.09 -12.09
N LYS A 122 12.88 -1.75 -13.10
CA LYS A 122 14.34 -1.84 -13.30
C LYS A 122 15.07 -2.38 -12.06
N ALA A 123 14.48 -3.41 -11.47
CA ALA A 123 14.91 -4.08 -10.24
C ALA A 123 14.99 -5.60 -10.47
N GLU A 124 15.42 -6.03 -11.66
CA GLU A 124 15.56 -7.43 -12.05
C GLU A 124 16.45 -8.23 -11.08
N GLU A 125 17.44 -7.59 -10.45
CA GLU A 125 18.28 -8.21 -9.44
C GLU A 125 17.51 -8.65 -8.19
N LYS A 126 16.30 -8.13 -7.98
CA LYS A 126 15.38 -8.47 -6.89
C LYS A 126 14.21 -9.33 -7.31
N GLU A 127 14.21 -9.90 -8.52
CA GLU A 127 13.13 -10.78 -8.98
C GLU A 127 12.92 -11.99 -8.06
N SER A 128 14.00 -12.61 -7.60
CA SER A 128 13.94 -13.74 -6.65
C SER A 128 13.35 -13.31 -5.30
N LEU A 129 13.67 -12.09 -4.86
CA LEU A 129 13.14 -11.52 -3.62
C LEU A 129 11.65 -11.23 -3.75
N PHE A 130 11.20 -10.65 -4.87
CA PHE A 130 9.79 -10.44 -5.17
C PHE A 130 9.01 -11.75 -5.08
N LYS A 131 9.48 -12.83 -5.74
CA LYS A 131 8.85 -14.16 -5.64
C LYS A 131 8.80 -14.67 -4.20
N ARG A 132 9.92 -14.57 -3.48
CA ARG A 132 10.04 -15.01 -2.08
C ARG A 132 9.08 -14.27 -1.14
N MET A 133 8.74 -13.00 -1.39
CA MET A 133 7.74 -12.28 -0.61
C MET A 133 6.38 -12.98 -0.59
N HIS A 134 6.01 -13.65 -1.67
CA HIS A 134 4.77 -14.42 -1.76
C HIS A 134 4.86 -15.78 -1.05
N ASP A 135 6.06 -16.37 -0.96
CA ASP A 135 6.29 -17.67 -0.34
C ASP A 135 6.47 -17.63 1.19
N PHE A 136 6.69 -16.45 1.78
CA PHE A 136 6.75 -16.32 3.25
C PHE A 136 5.48 -16.86 3.92
N SER A 137 5.64 -17.49 5.08
CA SER A 137 4.54 -17.97 5.90
C SER A 137 3.61 -16.82 6.29
N TRP A 138 2.32 -17.14 6.39
CA TRP A 138 1.30 -16.22 6.88
C TRP A 138 1.40 -16.10 8.40
N ASP A 139 1.00 -14.93 8.92
CA ASP A 139 0.92 -14.58 10.34
C ASP A 139 2.26 -14.59 11.09
N GLU A 140 3.37 -14.63 10.35
CA GLU A 140 4.73 -14.53 10.86
C GLU A 140 5.45 -13.30 10.29
N LYS A 141 6.30 -12.69 11.11
CA LYS A 141 7.14 -11.56 10.69
C LYS A 141 8.45 -12.09 10.10
N HIS A 142 8.73 -11.68 8.86
CA HIS A 142 9.96 -12.02 8.14
C HIS A 142 10.84 -10.78 7.97
N SER A 143 12.11 -10.87 8.33
CA SER A 143 13.10 -9.85 7.97
C SER A 143 13.51 -10.06 6.52
N VAL A 144 13.13 -9.14 5.62
CA VAL A 144 13.38 -9.25 4.19
C VAL A 144 14.69 -8.55 3.81
N LEU A 145 14.89 -7.36 4.36
CA LEU A 145 16.10 -6.54 4.27
C LEU A 145 16.36 -5.87 5.63
N ASN A 146 17.55 -5.28 5.82
CA ASN A 146 17.84 -4.49 7.03
C ASN A 146 16.92 -3.27 7.20
N THR A 147 16.29 -2.82 6.12
CA THR A 147 15.36 -1.69 6.06
C THR A 147 13.90 -2.12 5.88
N PHE A 148 13.61 -3.43 5.80
CA PHE A 148 12.26 -3.90 5.48
C PHE A 148 11.94 -5.25 6.11
N SER A 149 10.84 -5.29 6.85
CA SER A 149 10.23 -6.52 7.34
C SER A 149 8.80 -6.65 6.81
N LEU A 150 8.38 -7.89 6.54
CA LEU A 150 7.06 -8.21 5.99
C LEU A 150 6.34 -9.19 6.90
N THR A 151 5.10 -8.85 7.25
CA THR A 151 4.12 -9.76 7.83
C THR A 151 2.94 -9.84 6.86
N LYS A 152 2.57 -11.03 6.40
CA LYS A 152 1.35 -11.23 5.62
C LYS A 152 0.30 -11.86 6.51
N GLN A 153 -0.93 -11.36 6.54
CA GLN A 153 -2.02 -11.91 7.36
C GLN A 153 -3.17 -12.40 6.47
N LYS A 154 -3.56 -13.67 6.63
CA LYS A 154 -4.61 -14.27 5.82
C LYS A 154 -5.94 -14.17 6.54
N LYS A 155 -6.60 -13.02 6.42
CA LYS A 155 -7.87 -12.73 7.10
C LYS A 155 -8.68 -11.68 6.35
N PHE A 156 -9.96 -11.60 6.65
CA PHE A 156 -10.82 -10.53 6.15
C PHE A 156 -10.54 -9.20 6.85
N PHE A 157 -10.78 -8.09 6.16
CA PHE A 157 -10.57 -6.75 6.72
C PHE A 157 -11.47 -6.49 7.94
N SER A 158 -12.64 -7.12 7.98
CA SER A 158 -13.55 -7.10 9.14
C SER A 158 -12.97 -7.77 10.39
N GLU A 159 -11.95 -8.62 10.26
CA GLU A 159 -11.29 -9.33 11.37
C GLU A 159 -10.10 -8.54 11.93
N ILE A 160 -9.77 -7.37 11.35
CA ILE A 160 -8.74 -6.48 11.89
C ILE A 160 -9.23 -5.89 13.23
N THR A 161 -8.44 -6.10 14.27
CA THR A 161 -8.67 -5.60 15.64
C THR A 161 -7.50 -4.79 16.17
N ASP A 162 -6.56 -4.42 15.29
CA ASP A 162 -5.35 -3.69 15.63
C ASP A 162 -5.67 -2.31 16.18
N LYS A 163 -4.86 -1.82 17.14
CA LYS A 163 -5.05 -0.52 17.79
C LYS A 163 -3.73 0.23 17.93
N ASN A 164 -3.67 1.45 17.41
CA ASN A 164 -2.52 2.35 17.51
C ASN A 164 -1.17 1.70 17.10
N LEU A 165 -1.18 0.85 16.07
CA LEU A 165 0.01 0.12 15.61
C LEU A 165 0.68 0.78 14.40
N TYR A 166 -0.12 1.36 13.50
CA TYR A 166 0.37 1.77 12.19
C TYR A 166 0.54 3.28 12.08
N ASN A 167 1.60 3.69 11.40
CA ASN A 167 1.85 5.07 11.02
C ASN A 167 1.10 5.43 9.73
N LEU A 168 1.01 4.47 8.82
CA LEU A 168 0.45 4.64 7.49
C LEU A 168 -0.41 3.44 7.11
N ILE A 169 -1.56 3.71 6.48
CA ILE A 169 -2.41 2.70 5.85
C ILE A 169 -2.44 2.94 4.34
N TYR A 170 -2.12 1.91 3.57
CA TYR A 170 -2.44 1.82 2.15
C TYR A 170 -3.78 1.10 2.02
N PHE A 171 -4.84 1.86 1.74
CA PHE A 171 -6.17 1.29 1.58
C PHE A 171 -6.41 0.97 0.11
N ASP A 172 -6.01 -0.24 -0.29
CA ASP A 172 -5.98 -0.74 -1.68
C ASP A 172 -6.95 -1.91 -1.90
N ALA A 173 -8.17 -1.75 -1.39
CA ALA A 173 -9.26 -2.70 -1.65
C ALA A 173 -9.81 -2.51 -3.07
N PHE A 174 -10.50 -3.52 -3.61
CA PHE A 174 -11.27 -3.34 -4.85
C PHE A 174 -12.34 -2.26 -4.70
N GLY A 175 -12.70 -1.63 -5.81
CA GLY A 175 -13.53 -0.43 -5.82
C GLY A 175 -14.91 -0.62 -5.21
N ALA A 176 -15.46 0.44 -4.62
CA ALA A 176 -16.78 0.45 -3.96
C ALA A 176 -17.98 0.11 -4.89
N ARG A 177 -17.74 -0.05 -6.19
CA ARG A 177 -18.73 -0.57 -7.14
C ARG A 177 -18.89 -2.08 -7.00
N VAL A 178 -17.78 -2.80 -6.85
CA VAL A 178 -17.75 -4.27 -6.84
C VAL A 178 -17.72 -4.83 -5.42
N GLN A 179 -17.11 -4.11 -4.47
CA GLN A 179 -17.04 -4.51 -3.07
C GLN A 179 -17.45 -3.37 -2.12
N PRO A 180 -18.69 -2.86 -2.20
CA PRO A 180 -19.15 -1.73 -1.38
C PRO A 180 -19.02 -1.94 0.14
N GLU A 181 -19.10 -3.19 0.60
CA GLU A 181 -18.97 -3.60 2.00
C GLU A 181 -17.63 -3.21 2.63
N LEU A 182 -16.57 -3.11 1.81
CA LEU A 182 -15.23 -2.72 2.25
C LEU A 182 -15.11 -1.20 2.48
N TRP A 183 -16.05 -0.41 1.99
CA TRP A 183 -16.00 1.06 2.01
C TRP A 183 -17.01 1.67 2.99
N THR A 184 -17.27 0.95 4.09
CA THR A 184 -18.25 1.30 5.12
C THR A 184 -17.61 1.98 6.32
N GLU A 185 -18.42 2.67 7.11
CA GLU A 185 -17.99 3.26 8.39
C GLU A 185 -17.40 2.20 9.33
N THR A 186 -17.97 1.00 9.35
CA THR A 186 -17.45 -0.13 10.17
C THR A 186 -16.01 -0.49 9.80
N ILE A 187 -15.67 -0.52 8.51
CA ILE A 187 -14.31 -0.81 8.06
C ILE A 187 -13.40 0.39 8.34
N PHE A 188 -13.84 1.61 8.05
CA PHE A 188 -13.02 2.80 8.34
C PHE A 188 -12.77 3.03 9.83
N LEU A 189 -13.70 2.63 10.71
CA LEU A 189 -13.49 2.68 12.15
C LEU A 189 -12.33 1.76 12.57
N LYS A 190 -12.23 0.56 11.98
CA LYS A 190 -11.08 -0.34 12.22
C LYS A 190 -9.78 0.29 11.75
N MET A 191 -9.79 0.98 10.62
CA MET A 191 -8.60 1.68 10.11
C MET A 191 -8.20 2.85 11.01
N TYR A 192 -9.20 3.61 11.49
CA TYR A 192 -9.01 4.68 12.44
C TYR A 192 -8.41 4.16 13.75
N ASP A 193 -8.94 3.07 14.29
CA ASP A 193 -8.42 2.43 15.51
C ASP A 193 -6.99 1.92 15.31
N ALA A 194 -6.70 1.28 14.18
CA ALA A 194 -5.39 0.70 13.86
C ALA A 194 -4.28 1.75 13.70
N LEU A 195 -4.61 2.96 13.24
CA LEU A 195 -3.65 4.06 13.12
C LEU A 195 -3.24 4.64 14.48
N LYS A 196 -1.96 4.98 14.61
CA LYS A 196 -1.43 5.87 15.66
C LYS A 196 -1.99 7.29 15.47
N GLN A 197 -1.95 8.10 16.53
CA GLN A 197 -2.29 9.52 16.42
C GLN A 197 -1.44 10.20 15.33
N ASN A 198 -2.06 11.07 14.52
CA ASN A 198 -1.46 11.70 13.33
C ASN A 198 -1.10 10.72 12.20
N GLY A 199 -1.47 9.45 12.32
CA GLY A 199 -1.31 8.44 11.29
C GLY A 199 -2.15 8.77 10.05
N VAL A 200 -1.67 8.30 8.90
CA VAL A 200 -2.22 8.66 7.59
C VAL A 200 -2.82 7.44 6.92
N LEU A 201 -3.94 7.60 6.23
CA LEU A 201 -4.49 6.63 5.30
C LEU A 201 -4.54 7.26 3.90
N VAL A 202 -4.12 6.51 2.88
CA VAL A 202 -4.24 6.93 1.47
C VAL A 202 -4.97 5.87 0.66
N THR A 203 -5.76 6.32 -0.31
CA THR A 203 -6.48 5.44 -1.24
C THR A 203 -6.68 6.12 -2.58
N TYR A 204 -6.73 5.33 -3.65
CA TYR A 204 -7.06 5.83 -4.99
C TYR A 204 -8.52 6.30 -5.09
N ALA A 205 -9.40 5.84 -4.20
CA ALA A 205 -10.83 6.12 -4.30
C ALA A 205 -11.15 7.58 -3.96
N ALA A 206 -12.12 8.16 -4.67
CA ALA A 206 -12.59 9.53 -4.44
C ALA A 206 -14.12 9.68 -4.37
N LYS A 207 -14.84 8.56 -4.20
CA LYS A 207 -16.31 8.57 -4.15
C LYS A 207 -16.79 9.35 -2.91
N GLY A 208 -17.81 10.19 -3.08
CA GLY A 208 -18.34 11.01 -1.99
C GLY A 208 -18.83 10.20 -0.78
N SER A 209 -19.34 8.98 -0.98
CA SER A 209 -19.72 8.08 0.12
C SER A 209 -18.52 7.61 0.94
N VAL A 210 -17.40 7.31 0.29
CA VAL A 210 -16.14 6.91 0.95
C VAL A 210 -15.63 8.03 1.85
N ARG A 211 -15.56 9.26 1.29
CA ARG A 211 -15.16 10.44 2.06
C ARG A 211 -16.03 10.65 3.28
N ARG A 212 -17.36 10.59 3.12
CA ARG A 212 -18.29 10.77 4.25
C ARG A 212 -18.10 9.69 5.31
N ALA A 213 -17.96 8.42 4.92
CA ALA A 213 -17.75 7.33 5.87
C ALA A 213 -16.45 7.50 6.68
N MET A 214 -15.36 7.92 6.03
CA MET A 214 -14.11 8.27 6.74
C MET A 214 -14.30 9.44 7.71
N GLN A 215 -15.03 10.49 7.29
CA GLN A 215 -15.30 11.64 8.16
C GLN A 215 -16.18 11.28 9.36
N THR A 216 -17.18 10.41 9.19
CA THR A 216 -18.05 9.94 10.28
C THR A 216 -17.25 9.31 11.41
N VAL A 217 -16.21 8.54 11.09
CA VAL A 217 -15.38 7.85 12.10
C VAL A 217 -14.26 8.73 12.70
N GLY A 218 -14.18 9.99 12.29
CA GLY A 218 -13.28 10.99 12.88
C GLY A 218 -12.04 11.35 12.05
N PHE A 219 -11.88 10.83 10.83
CA PHE A 219 -10.76 11.24 9.98
C PHE A 219 -10.91 12.68 9.48
N MET A 220 -9.79 13.42 9.48
CA MET A 220 -9.64 14.62 8.64
C MET A 220 -9.31 14.19 7.21
N VAL A 221 -10.22 14.43 6.27
CA VAL A 221 -10.10 13.95 4.89
C VAL A 221 -9.90 15.09 3.90
N GLU A 222 -8.86 14.98 3.08
CA GLU A 222 -8.55 15.89 1.98
C GLU A 222 -8.66 15.18 0.62
N LYS A 223 -9.00 15.97 -0.42
CA LYS A 223 -9.00 15.51 -1.81
C LYS A 223 -7.70 15.96 -2.47
N LEU A 224 -7.05 15.04 -3.16
CA LEU A 224 -5.79 15.29 -3.86
C LEU A 224 -5.96 14.99 -5.35
N PRO A 225 -5.11 15.52 -6.24
CA PRO A 225 -5.07 15.11 -7.64
C PRO A 225 -4.90 13.59 -7.76
N GLY A 226 -5.74 12.94 -8.56
CA GLY A 226 -5.68 11.49 -8.77
C GLY A 226 -4.50 11.04 -9.63
N PRO A 227 -4.20 9.72 -9.64
CA PRO A 227 -3.24 9.12 -10.59
C PRO A 227 -3.77 9.16 -12.03
N PRO A 228 -2.96 8.81 -13.05
CA PRO A 228 -3.41 8.71 -14.43
C PRO A 228 -4.73 7.95 -14.58
N GLY A 229 -5.70 8.56 -15.26
CA GLY A 229 -7.06 8.02 -15.42
C GLY A 229 -8.05 8.37 -14.31
N LYS A 230 -7.62 8.98 -13.19
CA LYS A 230 -8.49 9.41 -12.08
C LYS A 230 -8.30 10.91 -11.81
N ARG A 231 -9.41 11.63 -11.58
CA ARG A 231 -9.36 13.08 -11.31
C ARG A 231 -8.89 13.40 -9.90
N GLU A 232 -9.37 12.63 -8.93
CA GLU A 232 -9.15 12.86 -7.52
C GLU A 232 -8.80 11.54 -6.84
N MET A 233 -8.13 11.63 -5.69
CA MET A 233 -7.91 10.56 -4.72
C MET A 233 -8.12 11.12 -3.30
N LEU A 234 -8.11 10.27 -2.28
CA LEU A 234 -8.29 10.70 -0.88
C LEU A 234 -7.06 10.39 -0.03
N ARG A 235 -6.78 11.33 0.87
CA ARG A 235 -5.91 11.13 2.02
C ARG A 235 -6.66 11.50 3.29
N ALA A 236 -6.46 10.72 4.34
CA ALA A 236 -7.09 10.88 5.63
C ALA A 236 -6.03 10.90 6.74
N THR A 237 -6.21 11.75 7.75
CA THR A 237 -5.34 11.81 8.95
C THR A 237 -6.17 11.58 10.21
N LYS A 238 -5.66 10.75 11.12
CA LYS A 238 -6.20 10.54 12.47
C LYS A 238 -5.85 11.66 13.43
#